data_AF-A0A7C4LT51-F1
#
_entry.id   AF-A0A7C4LT51-F1
#
_cell.length_a   1.000
_cell.length_b   1.000
_cell.length_c   1.000
_cell.angle_alpha   90.00
_cell.angle_beta   90.00
_cell.angle_gamma   90.00
#
_symmetry.space_group_name_H-M   'P 1'
#
loop_
_entity.id
_entity.type
_entity.pdbx_description
1 polymer ?
#
loop_
_entity_poly.entity_id
_entity_poly.type
_entity_poly.pdbx_seq_one_letter_code
_entity_poly.pdbx_strand_id
1 'polypeptide(L)' 'MIKTQVQIPDELYRELKRVAAEKEWSFAEVVRRGAEYITQIHPPARQLSNQPWKLPPPRDCGPFLLPEEEWTAACHD' A
#
# COMPACT_ATOMS: atom_id res chain seq x y z
N MET A 1 12.53 21.39 3.71
CA MET A 1 12.95 20.27 2.83
C MET A 1 14.47 20.17 2.88
N ILE A 2 15.04 18.97 2.88
CA ILE A 2 16.49 18.75 2.84
C ILE A 2 16.89 18.57 1.37
N LYS A 3 17.99 19.20 0.93
CA LYS A 3 18.51 19.03 -0.43
C LYS A 3 19.29 17.72 -0.49
N THR A 4 18.83 16.81 -1.35
CA THR A 4 19.45 15.50 -1.55
C THR A 4 19.75 15.30 -3.03
N GLN A 5 20.92 14.78 -3.35
CA GLN A 5 21.28 14.36 -4.70
C GLN A 5 21.14 12.84 -4.79
N VAL A 6 20.37 12.35 -5.76
CA VAL A 6 20.15 10.92 -6.03
C VAL A 6 20.43 10.63 -7.49
N GLN A 7 20.84 9.40 -7.79
CA GLN A 7 20.98 8.93 -9.17
C GLN A 7 19.70 8.21 -9.58
N ILE A 8 19.24 8.47 -10.80
CA ILE A 8 18.04 7.86 -11.38
C ILE A 8 18.43 7.34 -12.77
N PRO A 9 18.15 6.06 -13.10
CA PRO A 9 18.38 5.55 -14.45
C PRO A 9 17.67 6.40 -15.51
N ASP A 10 18.31 6.60 -16.66
CA ASP A 10 17.82 7.49 -17.72
C ASP A 10 16.37 7.21 -18.15
N GLU A 11 16.02 5.93 -18.34
CA GLU A 11 14.66 5.52 -18.72
C GLU A 11 13.64 5.91 -17.67
N LEU A 12 13.96 5.67 -16.39
CA LEU A 12 13.11 6.05 -15.27
C LEU A 12 12.99 7.58 -15.17
N TYR A 13 14.08 8.32 -15.38
CA TYR A 13 14.05 9.78 -15.37
C TYR A 13 13.10 10.33 -16.43
N ARG A 14 13.14 9.80 -17.66
CA ARG A 14 12.23 10.20 -18.75
C ARG A 14 10.77 9.93 -18.39
N GLU A 15 10.49 8.78 -17.80
CA GLU A 15 9.14 8.40 -17.41
C GLU A 15 8.60 9.29 -16.29
N LEU A 16 9.42 9.59 -15.28
CA LEU A 16 9.06 10.55 -14.22
C LEU A 16 8.82 11.96 -14.78
N LYS A 17 9.57 12.38 -15.82
CA LYS A 17 9.36 13.66 -16.51
C LYS A 17 8.05 13.68 -17.32
N ARG A 18 7.66 12.56 -17.94
CA ARG A 18 6.35 12.40 -18.61
C ARG A 18 5.22 12.57 -17.60
N VAL A 19 5.28 11.87 -16.46
CA VAL A 19 4.29 11.98 -15.38
C VAL A 19 4.19 13.42 -14.85
N ALA A 20 5.34 14.08 -14.63
CA ALA A 20 5.37 15.47 -14.20
C ALA A 20 4.61 16.39 -15.17
N ALA A 21 4.83 16.22 -16.49
CA ALA A 21 4.15 17.02 -17.51
C ALA A 21 2.65 16.74 -17.55
N GLU A 22 2.23 15.47 -17.56
CA GLU A 22 0.82 15.08 -17.63
C GLU A 22 0.00 15.49 -16.40
N LYS A 23 0.64 15.59 -15.24
CA LYS A 23 0.00 15.97 -13.97
C LYS A 23 0.20 17.44 -13.61
N GLU A 24 0.86 18.22 -14.47
CA GLU A 24 1.25 19.62 -14.20
C GLU A 24 2.01 19.77 -12.87
N TRP A 25 2.85 18.78 -12.56
CA TRP A 25 3.65 18.74 -11.35
C TRP A 25 5.11 19.12 -11.64
N SER A 26 5.79 19.63 -10.62
CA SER A 26 7.24 19.68 -10.66
C SER A 26 7.83 18.27 -10.60
N PHE A 27 9.05 18.08 -11.13
CA PHE A 27 9.75 16.80 -10.98
C PHE A 27 9.97 16.44 -9.49
N ALA A 28 10.26 17.44 -8.66
CA ALA A 28 10.44 17.24 -7.21
C ALA A 28 9.16 16.73 -6.54
N GLU A 29 7.98 17.15 -7.01
CA GLU A 29 6.69 16.69 -6.51
C GLU A 29 6.42 15.23 -6.87
N VAL A 30 6.79 14.80 -8.08
CA VAL A 30 6.73 13.37 -8.46
C VAL A 30 7.62 12.54 -7.54
N VAL A 31 8.87 12.97 -7.33
CA VAL A 31 9.82 12.26 -6.44
C VAL A 31 9.31 12.21 -5.00
N ARG A 32 8.77 13.31 -4.47
CA ARG A 32 8.19 13.37 -3.12
C ARG A 32 7.05 12.37 -2.97
N ARG A 33 6.07 12.38 -3.89
CA ARG A 33 4.94 11.45 -3.86
C ARG A 33 5.37 9.99 -3.99
N GLY A 34 6.34 9.72 -4.84
CA GLY A 34 6.93 8.38 -4.96
C GLY A 34 7.56 7.92 -3.64
N ALA A 35 8.35 8.79 -2.99
CA ALA A 35 8.95 8.49 -1.70
C ALA A 35 7.90 8.26 -0.60
N GLU A 36 6.87 9.11 -0.54
CA GLU A 36 5.77 8.97 0.42
C GLU A 36 5.01 7.66 0.25
N TYR A 37 4.69 7.30 -0.99
CA TYR A 37 4.06 6.03 -1.31
C TYR A 37 4.90 4.84 -0.82
N ILE A 38 6.20 4.83 -1.10
CA ILE A 38 7.11 3.78 -0.65
C ILE A 38 7.13 3.68 0.87
N THR A 39 7.19 4.79 1.60
CA THR A 39 7.15 4.77 3.07
C THR A 39 5.81 4.31 3.64
N GLN A 40 4.71 4.54 2.92
CA GLN A 40 3.39 4.11 3.34
C GLN A 40 3.23 2.59 3.23
N ILE A 41 3.74 1.99 2.16
CA ILE A 41 3.64 0.53 1.92
C ILE A 41 4.73 -0.27 2.64
N HIS A 42 5.84 0.39 3.01
CA HIS A 42 6.87 -0.15 3.89
C HIS A 42 6.84 0.59 5.22
N PRO A 43 5.81 0.36 6.07
CA PRO A 43 5.81 0.95 7.39
C PRO A 43 7.12 0.54 8.10
N PRO A 44 7.68 1.41 8.97
CA PRO A 44 8.83 1.03 9.79
C PRO A 44 8.49 -0.33 10.37
N ALA A 45 9.37 -1.33 10.13
CA ALA A 45 9.17 -2.69 10.59
C ALA A 45 8.55 -2.57 11.98
N ARG A 46 7.29 -3.01 12.15
CA ARG A 46 6.60 -3.00 13.46
C ARG A 46 7.72 -3.34 14.40
N GLN A 47 8.15 -2.41 15.27
CA GLN A 47 9.29 -2.70 16.16
C GLN A 47 9.00 -4.11 16.59
N LEU A 48 9.87 -5.06 16.19
CA LEU A 48 9.64 -6.46 16.46
C LEU A 48 9.66 -6.44 17.96
N SER A 49 8.47 -6.27 18.53
CA SER A 49 8.29 -6.28 19.93
C SER A 49 8.90 -7.61 20.26
N ASN A 50 9.78 -7.67 21.26
CA ASN A 50 10.22 -8.98 21.74
C ASN A 50 9.02 -9.86 22.13
N GLN A 51 7.79 -9.33 22.12
CA GLN A 51 6.54 -10.06 22.06
C GLN A 51 6.39 -10.86 20.75
N PRO A 52 6.23 -12.19 20.84
CA PRO A 52 5.85 -12.99 19.67
C PRO A 52 4.51 -12.48 19.12
N TRP A 53 4.37 -12.51 17.79
CA TRP A 53 3.09 -12.21 17.15
C TRP A 53 2.01 -13.15 17.71
N LYS A 54 0.89 -12.57 18.17
CA LYS A 54 -0.29 -13.31 18.64
C LYS A 54 -1.43 -13.10 17.68
N LEU A 55 -2.11 -14.18 17.32
CA LEU A 55 -3.37 -14.12 16.58
C LEU A 55 -4.37 -13.26 17.39
N PRO A 56 -5.02 -12.24 16.80
CA PRO A 56 -6.08 -11.51 17.48
C PRO A 56 -7.21 -12.48 17.86
N PRO A 57 -7.96 -12.20 18.95
CA PRO A 57 -9.09 -13.03 19.32
C PRO A 57 -10.13 -13.07 18.19
N PRO A 58 -10.88 -14.17 18.04
CA PRO A 58 -11.95 -14.24 17.07
C PRO A 58 -12.94 -13.11 17.32
N ARG A 59 -13.40 -12.49 16.22
CA ARG A 59 -14.49 -11.53 16.28
C ARG A 59 -15.81 -12.30 16.28
N ASP A 60 -16.74 -11.90 17.14
CA ASP A 60 -18.12 -12.36 17.03
C ASP A 60 -18.73 -11.78 15.75
N CYS A 61 -18.96 -12.65 14.78
CA CYS A 61 -19.56 -12.30 13.48
C CYS A 61 -21.08 -12.50 13.48
N GLY A 62 -21.69 -12.77 14.63
CA GLY A 62 -23.10 -13.11 14.74
C GLY A 62 -23.40 -14.56 14.30
N PRO A 63 -24.69 -14.95 14.31
CA PRO A 63 -25.11 -16.26 13.84
C PRO A 63 -24.93 -16.41 12.33
N PHE A 64 -24.83 -17.64 11.86
CA PHE A 64 -24.91 -17.94 10.44
C PHE A 64 -26.24 -17.43 9.88
N LEU A 65 -26.18 -16.63 8.81
CA LEU A 65 -27.36 -16.11 8.13
C LEU A 65 -28.09 -17.20 7.34
N LEU A 66 -27.37 -18.25 6.95
CA LEU A 66 -27.85 -19.38 6.16
C LEU A 66 -27.18 -20.67 6.64
N PRO A 67 -27.90 -21.80 6.65
CA PRO A 67 -27.32 -23.12 6.93
C PRO A 67 -26.31 -23.52 5.85
N GLU A 68 -25.33 -24.37 6.20
CA GLU A 68 -24.19 -24.72 5.33
C GLU A 68 -24.65 -25.31 3.99
N GLU A 69 -25.74 -26.07 3.99
CA GLU A 69 -26.32 -26.72 2.83
C GLU A 69 -26.81 -25.72 1.76
N GLU A 70 -27.09 -24.48 2.16
CA GLU A 70 -27.61 -23.42 1.28
C GLU A 70 -26.51 -22.48 0.75
N TRP A 71 -25.26 -22.61 1.23
CA TRP A 71 -24.19 -21.69 0.86
C TRP A 71 -23.87 -21.73 -0.64
N THR A 72 -23.83 -22.93 -1.24
CA THR A 72 -23.53 -23.07 -2.68
C THR A 72 -24.58 -22.40 -3.55
N ALA A 73 -25.87 -22.57 -3.22
CA ALA A 73 -26.95 -21.93 -3.96
C ALA A 73 -26.83 -20.39 -3.87
N ALA A 74 -26.61 -19.86 -2.67
CA ALA A 74 -26.49 -18.42 -2.44
C ALA A 74 -25.27 -17.75 -3.09
N CYS A 75 -24.20 -18.49 -3.41
CA CYS A 75 -23.02 -17.96 -4.11
C CYS A 75 -23.15 -17.93 -5.65
N HIS A 76 -24.15 -18.61 -6.22
CA HIS A 76 -24.28 -18.80 -7.66
C HIS A 76 -25.50 -18.10 -8.29
N ASP A 77 -26.30 -17.39 -7.49
CA ASP A 77 -27.32 -16.42 -7.92
C ASP A 77 -26.75 -14.99 -7.95
#